data_AF-I0AL74-F1
#
_entry.id   AF-I0AL74-F1
#
_cell.length_a   1.000
_cell.length_b   1.000
_cell.length_c   1.000
_cell.angle_alpha   90.00
_cell.angle_beta   90.00
_cell.angle_gamma   90.00
#
_symmetry.space_group_name_H-M   'P 1'
#
loop_
_entity.id
_entity.type
_entity.pdbx_description
1 polymer ?
#
loop_
_entity_poly.entity_id
_entity_poly.type
_entity_poly.pdbx_seq_one_letter_code
_entity_poly.pdbx_strand_id
1 'polypeptide(L)'
;MVRIKSKILFLVLVLYSVLFSQNRMAIVLPSDLKTQNNSFNQELVNDITSFELFLLQNKIHYSVLYSDELKDLLLQKFDAIIFPTSVILSEDEFYSLMSILENGMGVISFGNMYYIEDDEQIDILEKLYGVESQQIINSTNQNFVQHFTFETNYLKHKKDFEILINASALKNLYKVNNQYSFSFGCCNNQYDLTSSFYGFKSSGRFVHFGFSFNQIISDKNSIENFQNLLLYLLSWVGKDSGIWLTKSEQHKKYFFWLLDFTKALTVNKKDLMQFFNLNFPVVVASDNPEKLISFFNEYGNQLSFALKVSCSTNIDTLIKK
;
A
#
# COMPACT_ATOMS: atom_id res chain seq x y z
N MET A 1 -33.12 37.64 4.04
CA MET A 1 -32.23 36.88 4.94
C MET A 1 -32.09 35.37 4.62
N VAL A 2 -32.90 34.79 3.71
CA VAL A 2 -32.90 33.34 3.39
C VAL A 2 -31.82 32.92 2.36
N ARG A 3 -31.38 33.82 1.46
CA ARG A 3 -30.40 33.50 0.40
C ARG A 3 -28.96 33.24 0.89
N ILE A 4 -28.56 33.78 2.05
CA ILE A 4 -27.20 33.61 2.58
C ILE A 4 -27.02 32.21 3.19
N LYS A 5 -28.05 31.65 3.84
CA LYS A 5 -28.01 30.30 4.43
C LYS A 5 -27.88 29.20 3.37
N SER A 6 -28.50 29.37 2.19
CA SER A 6 -28.43 28.40 1.09
C SER A 6 -27.03 28.33 0.45
N LYS A 7 -26.31 29.45 0.32
CA LYS A 7 -24.93 29.47 -0.21
C LYS A 7 -23.94 28.82 0.75
N ILE A 8 -24.10 29.03 2.06
CA ILE A 8 -23.25 28.38 3.09
C ILE A 8 -23.51 26.87 3.11
N LEU A 9 -24.76 26.43 3.00
CA LEU A 9 -25.11 25.01 2.96
C LEU A 9 -24.51 24.31 1.71
N PHE A 10 -24.57 24.96 0.54
CA PHE A 10 -23.98 24.42 -0.69
C PHE A 10 -22.44 24.40 -0.62
N LEU A 11 -21.81 25.42 -0.03
CA LEU A 11 -20.37 25.43 0.20
C LEU A 11 -19.95 24.31 1.17
N VAL A 12 -20.72 24.07 2.23
CA VAL A 12 -20.47 22.97 3.18
C VAL A 12 -20.67 21.60 2.52
N LEU A 13 -21.67 21.43 1.65
CA LEU A 13 -21.89 20.19 0.90
C LEU A 13 -20.79 19.93 -0.14
N VAL A 14 -20.35 20.96 -0.86
CA VAL A 14 -19.24 20.85 -1.82
C VAL A 14 -17.93 20.58 -1.07
N LEU A 15 -17.68 21.27 0.05
CA LEU A 15 -16.52 20.99 0.91
C LEU A 15 -16.59 19.58 1.50
N TYR A 16 -17.75 19.08 1.93
CA TYR A 16 -17.91 17.70 2.38
C TYR A 16 -17.61 16.70 1.26
N SER A 17 -18.05 16.97 0.03
CA SER A 17 -17.78 16.08 -1.12
C SER A 17 -16.32 16.09 -1.59
N VAL A 18 -15.60 17.20 -1.38
CA VAL A 18 -14.16 17.31 -1.70
C VAL A 18 -13.28 16.82 -0.55
N LEU A 19 -13.75 16.89 0.70
CA LEU A 19 -13.02 16.42 1.89
C LEU A 19 -13.09 14.89 2.09
N PHE A 20 -14.05 14.21 1.45
CA PHE A 20 -14.03 12.76 1.33
C PHE A 20 -13.44 12.37 -0.03
N SER A 21 -12.12 12.55 -0.20
CA SER A 21 -11.37 11.63 -1.05
C SER A 21 -11.50 10.26 -0.40
N GLN A 22 -12.58 9.53 -0.70
CA GLN A 22 -12.68 8.12 -0.33
C GLN A 22 -11.54 7.45 -1.09
N ASN A 23 -10.52 6.99 -0.36
CA ASN A 23 -9.46 6.14 -0.90
C ASN A 23 -10.12 5.11 -1.82
N ARG A 24 -9.84 5.19 -3.11
CA ARG A 24 -10.48 4.32 -4.10
C ARG A 24 -9.77 2.99 -4.01
N MET A 25 -10.25 2.13 -3.12
CA MET A 25 -9.66 0.82 -2.88
C MET A 25 -10.48 -0.26 -3.58
N ALA A 26 -9.79 -1.27 -4.13
CA ALA A 26 -10.44 -2.50 -4.58
C ALA A 26 -9.87 -3.73 -3.89
N ILE A 27 -10.72 -4.72 -3.66
CA ILE A 27 -10.30 -6.08 -3.29
C ILE A 27 -10.24 -6.88 -4.58
N VAL A 28 -9.15 -7.62 -4.76
CA VAL A 28 -8.92 -8.50 -5.92
C VAL A 28 -9.23 -9.93 -5.50
N LEU A 29 -10.22 -10.51 -6.14
CA LEU A 29 -10.68 -11.87 -5.92
C LEU A 29 -10.18 -12.78 -7.05
N PRO A 30 -9.89 -14.08 -6.77
CA PRO A 30 -9.52 -15.01 -7.84
C PRO A 30 -10.63 -15.12 -8.89
N SER A 31 -10.26 -15.07 -10.17
CA SER A 31 -11.18 -15.20 -11.31
C SER A 31 -11.94 -16.54 -11.28
N ASP A 32 -11.35 -17.59 -10.72
CA ASP A 32 -11.97 -18.90 -10.51
C ASP A 32 -13.30 -18.82 -9.77
N LEU A 33 -13.47 -17.85 -8.86
CA LEU A 33 -14.70 -17.63 -8.11
C LEU A 33 -15.90 -17.26 -9.01
N LYS A 34 -15.67 -16.85 -10.26
CA LYS A 34 -16.74 -16.61 -11.25
C LYS A 34 -17.42 -17.90 -11.70
N THR A 35 -16.76 -19.06 -11.57
CA THR A 35 -17.21 -20.32 -12.17
C THR A 35 -17.86 -21.25 -11.13
N GLN A 36 -19.09 -21.73 -11.39
CA GLN A 36 -19.87 -22.52 -10.42
C GLN A 36 -19.38 -23.97 -10.21
N ASN A 37 -18.39 -24.44 -10.99
CA ASN A 37 -18.06 -25.87 -11.08
C ASN A 37 -16.76 -26.28 -10.36
N ASN A 38 -16.07 -25.36 -9.70
CA ASN A 38 -14.84 -25.69 -8.98
C ASN A 38 -15.16 -26.06 -7.54
N SER A 39 -14.58 -27.15 -7.04
CA SER A 39 -14.51 -27.45 -5.61
C SER A 39 -13.63 -26.40 -4.96
N PHE A 40 -14.21 -25.25 -4.62
CA PHE A 40 -13.46 -24.15 -4.05
C PHE A 40 -12.74 -24.58 -2.78
N ASN A 41 -11.51 -24.12 -2.63
CA ASN A 41 -10.81 -24.23 -1.37
C ASN A 41 -11.62 -23.45 -0.31
N GLN A 42 -12.24 -24.18 0.62
CA GLN A 42 -13.06 -23.59 1.68
C GLN A 42 -12.28 -22.60 2.53
N GLU A 43 -10.96 -22.81 2.70
CA GLU A 43 -10.09 -21.88 3.41
C GLU A 43 -10.03 -20.51 2.72
N LEU A 44 -9.89 -20.51 1.38
CA LEU A 44 -9.85 -19.29 0.57
C LEU A 44 -11.18 -18.52 0.63
N VAL A 45 -12.32 -19.23 0.52
CA VAL A 45 -13.65 -18.61 0.63
C VAL A 45 -13.86 -18.01 2.01
N ASN A 46 -13.44 -18.70 3.06
CA ASN A 46 -13.53 -18.22 4.43
C ASN A 46 -12.65 -16.98 4.65
N ASP A 47 -11.44 -16.95 4.10
CA ASP A 47 -10.53 -15.79 4.19
C ASP A 47 -11.15 -14.56 3.55
N ILE A 48 -11.66 -14.70 2.32
CA ILE A 48 -12.30 -13.60 1.59
C ILE A 48 -13.53 -13.11 2.35
N THR A 49 -14.43 -14.03 2.72
CA THR A 49 -15.68 -13.69 3.40
C THR A 49 -15.42 -12.96 4.72
N SER A 50 -14.48 -13.44 5.52
CA SER A 50 -14.15 -12.82 6.81
C SER A 50 -13.53 -11.43 6.63
N PHE A 51 -12.66 -11.26 5.64
CA PHE A 51 -12.06 -9.97 5.33
C PHE A 51 -13.11 -8.97 4.82
N GLU A 52 -14.00 -9.38 3.92
CA GLU A 52 -15.11 -8.54 3.45
C GLU A 52 -16.06 -8.14 4.58
N LEU A 53 -16.45 -9.10 5.44
CA LEU A 53 -17.27 -8.81 6.61
C LEU A 53 -16.59 -7.80 7.55
N PHE A 54 -15.28 -7.95 7.77
CA PHE A 54 -14.50 -7.00 8.54
C PHE A 54 -14.54 -5.59 7.95
N LEU A 55 -14.38 -5.44 6.63
CA LEU A 55 -14.45 -4.13 5.96
C LEU A 55 -15.86 -3.52 6.08
N LEU A 56 -16.90 -4.32 5.86
CA LEU A 56 -18.30 -3.90 5.96
C LEU A 56 -18.65 -3.43 7.38
N GLN A 57 -18.29 -4.21 8.40
CA GLN A 57 -18.53 -3.87 9.80
C GLN A 57 -17.83 -2.57 10.22
N ASN A 58 -16.63 -2.33 9.67
CA ASN A 58 -15.85 -1.14 9.94
C ASN A 58 -16.14 0.04 9.00
N LYS A 59 -17.17 -0.09 8.14
CA LYS A 59 -17.60 0.94 7.18
C LYS A 59 -16.46 1.41 6.26
N ILE A 60 -15.56 0.50 5.92
CA ILE A 60 -14.48 0.77 4.97
C ILE A 60 -15.03 0.50 3.58
N HIS A 61 -15.15 1.54 2.75
CA HIS A 61 -15.66 1.42 1.39
C HIS A 61 -14.62 0.76 0.48
N TYR A 62 -15.07 -0.20 -0.33
CA TYR A 62 -14.25 -0.90 -1.30
C TYR A 62 -15.04 -1.23 -2.56
N SER A 63 -14.34 -1.44 -3.66
CA SER A 63 -14.87 -2.11 -4.86
C SER A 63 -14.35 -3.54 -4.93
N VAL A 64 -15.05 -4.40 -5.66
CA VAL A 64 -14.57 -5.75 -5.97
C VAL A 64 -14.06 -5.77 -7.40
N LEU A 65 -12.92 -6.42 -7.60
CA LEU A 65 -12.34 -6.78 -8.89
C LEU A 65 -12.01 -8.26 -8.87
N TYR A 66 -12.03 -8.87 -10.03
CA TYR A 66 -11.47 -10.22 -10.21
C TYR A 66 -10.07 -10.13 -10.81
N SER A 67 -9.23 -11.15 -10.57
CA SER A 67 -7.83 -11.16 -11.03
C SER A 67 -7.71 -10.99 -12.55
N ASP A 68 -8.65 -11.55 -13.32
CA ASP A 68 -8.70 -11.44 -14.78
C ASP A 68 -9.01 -10.02 -15.28
N GLU A 69 -9.52 -9.15 -14.40
CA GLU A 69 -9.84 -7.74 -14.68
C GLU A 69 -8.66 -6.81 -14.41
N LEU A 70 -7.53 -7.31 -13.88
CA LEU A 70 -6.32 -6.52 -13.65
C LEU A 70 -5.77 -5.89 -14.95
N LYS A 71 -5.92 -6.59 -16.08
CA LYS A 71 -5.49 -6.12 -17.41
C LYS A 71 -6.29 -4.91 -17.91
N ASP A 72 -7.57 -4.87 -17.56
CA ASP A 72 -8.53 -3.83 -18.00
C ASP A 72 -8.57 -2.67 -16.99
N LEU A 73 -7.72 -2.72 -15.97
CA LEU A 73 -7.72 -1.75 -14.90
C LEU A 73 -7.25 -0.39 -15.41
N LEU A 74 -8.19 0.55 -15.48
CA LEU A 74 -7.86 1.95 -15.69
C LEU A 74 -7.05 2.45 -14.48
N LEU A 75 -5.77 2.76 -14.69
CA LEU A 75 -4.78 3.22 -13.70
C LEU A 75 -5.20 4.44 -12.84
N GLN A 76 -6.31 5.10 -13.17
CA GLN A 76 -6.86 6.25 -12.45
C GLN A 76 -8.07 5.90 -11.56
N LYS A 77 -8.55 4.64 -11.60
CA LYS A 77 -9.76 4.23 -10.89
C LYS A 77 -9.50 3.95 -9.41
N PHE A 78 -8.32 3.43 -9.07
CA PHE A 78 -7.99 3.01 -7.70
C PHE A 78 -6.64 3.56 -7.23
N ASP A 79 -6.56 3.85 -5.93
CA ASP A 79 -5.33 4.27 -5.25
C ASP A 79 -4.56 3.07 -4.72
N ALA A 80 -5.28 2.00 -4.36
CA ALA A 80 -4.72 0.76 -3.86
C ALA A 80 -5.61 -0.44 -4.21
N ILE A 81 -4.97 -1.60 -4.38
CA ILE A 81 -5.64 -2.89 -4.48
C ILE A 81 -5.23 -3.79 -3.31
N ILE A 82 -6.13 -4.66 -2.86
CA ILE A 82 -5.90 -5.63 -1.80
C ILE A 82 -6.14 -7.05 -2.29
N PHE A 83 -5.16 -7.92 -2.14
CA PHE A 83 -5.32 -9.37 -2.25
C PHE A 83 -5.57 -9.93 -0.84
N PRO A 84 -6.82 -10.27 -0.47
CA PRO A 84 -7.20 -10.53 0.93
C PRO A 84 -6.75 -11.91 1.43
N THR A 85 -6.24 -12.76 0.54
CA THR A 85 -5.82 -14.14 0.83
C THR A 85 -4.76 -14.57 -0.18
N SER A 86 -4.26 -15.79 0.02
CA SER A 86 -3.32 -16.44 -0.88
C SER A 86 -3.93 -16.57 -2.28
N VAL A 87 -3.13 -16.30 -3.31
CA VAL A 87 -3.60 -16.29 -4.71
C VAL A 87 -2.60 -17.00 -5.61
N ILE A 88 -3.14 -17.67 -6.62
CA ILE A 88 -2.38 -18.19 -7.76
C ILE A 88 -2.85 -17.39 -8.97
N LEU A 89 -1.95 -16.64 -9.58
CA LEU A 89 -2.21 -15.81 -10.75
C LEU A 89 -1.80 -16.55 -12.03
N SER A 90 -2.46 -16.25 -13.14
CA SER A 90 -1.88 -16.54 -14.45
C SER A 90 -0.68 -15.63 -14.72
N GLU A 91 0.15 -16.01 -15.70
CA GLU A 91 1.28 -15.18 -16.14
C GLU A 91 0.83 -13.76 -16.58
N ASP A 92 -0.26 -13.67 -17.34
CA ASP A 92 -0.84 -12.38 -17.77
C ASP A 92 -1.31 -11.51 -16.59
N GLU A 93 -1.92 -12.14 -15.58
CA GLU A 93 -2.37 -11.47 -14.36
C GLU A 93 -1.17 -10.97 -13.53
N PHE A 94 -0.09 -11.76 -13.46
CA PHE A 94 1.16 -11.36 -12.80
C PHE A 94 1.80 -10.15 -13.48
N TYR A 95 1.93 -10.14 -14.81
CA TYR A 95 2.49 -8.97 -15.52
C TYR A 95 1.58 -7.74 -15.40
N SER A 96 0.26 -7.94 -15.34
CA SER A 96 -0.70 -6.86 -15.08
C SER A 96 -0.48 -6.26 -13.68
N LEU A 97 -0.28 -7.10 -12.66
CA LEU A 97 0.05 -6.66 -11.30
C LEU A 97 1.38 -5.89 -11.25
N MET A 98 2.40 -6.37 -11.95
CA MET A 98 3.69 -5.68 -12.04
C MET A 98 3.53 -4.28 -12.66
N SER A 99 2.80 -4.18 -13.77
CA SER A 99 2.45 -2.91 -14.41
C SER A 99 1.69 -1.98 -13.47
N ILE A 100 0.73 -2.49 -12.69
CA ILE A 100 -0.04 -1.70 -11.71
C ILE A 100 0.90 -1.04 -10.68
N LEU A 101 1.87 -1.78 -10.13
CA LEU A 101 2.88 -1.25 -9.22
C LEU A 101 3.81 -0.24 -9.90
N GLU A 102 4.29 -0.54 -11.12
CA GLU A 102 5.16 0.37 -11.87
C GLU A 102 4.49 1.72 -12.17
N ASN A 103 3.17 1.72 -12.35
CA ASN A 103 2.35 2.89 -12.57
C ASN A 103 1.94 3.64 -11.28
N GLY A 104 2.44 3.21 -10.12
CA GLY A 104 2.31 3.98 -8.89
C GLY A 104 1.09 3.65 -8.05
N MET A 105 0.35 2.60 -8.40
CA MET A 105 -0.73 2.10 -7.57
C MET A 105 -0.17 1.32 -6.38
N GLY A 106 -0.89 1.38 -5.27
CA GLY A 106 -0.55 0.64 -4.08
C GLY A 106 -1.06 -0.80 -4.08
N VAL A 107 -0.29 -1.73 -3.51
CA VAL A 107 -0.70 -3.14 -3.34
C VAL A 107 -0.60 -3.56 -1.88
N ILE A 108 -1.67 -4.11 -1.33
CA ILE A 108 -1.64 -4.82 -0.04
C ILE A 108 -1.95 -6.30 -0.33
N SER A 109 -1.13 -7.20 0.19
CA SER A 109 -1.29 -8.63 -0.05
C SER A 109 -1.21 -9.43 1.25
N PHE A 110 -1.98 -10.52 1.31
CA PHE A 110 -2.07 -11.41 2.43
C PHE A 110 -1.82 -12.86 1.97
N GLY A 111 -1.17 -13.66 2.82
CA GLY A 111 -0.87 -15.06 2.53
C GLY A 111 0.15 -15.25 1.42
N ASN A 112 0.09 -16.39 0.74
CA ASN A 112 1.07 -16.76 -0.29
C ASN A 112 0.63 -16.28 -1.67
N MET A 113 1.57 -15.78 -2.46
CA MET A 113 1.28 -15.38 -3.84
C MET A 113 2.16 -16.16 -4.81
N TYR A 114 1.51 -16.82 -5.76
CA TYR A 114 2.16 -17.56 -6.82
C TYR A 114 1.67 -17.10 -8.18
N TYR A 115 2.42 -17.40 -9.22
CA TYR A 115 1.90 -17.41 -10.58
C TYR A 115 2.32 -18.68 -11.31
N ILE A 116 1.59 -19.02 -12.35
CA ILE A 116 1.85 -20.20 -13.18
C ILE A 116 2.71 -19.79 -14.37
N GLU A 117 3.91 -20.38 -14.48
CA GLU A 117 4.84 -20.26 -15.61
C GLU A 117 5.19 -21.68 -16.06
N ASP A 118 4.95 -22.04 -17.32
CA ASP A 118 5.24 -23.38 -17.86
C ASP A 118 4.71 -24.55 -16.99
N ASP A 119 3.47 -24.45 -16.50
CA ASP A 119 2.80 -25.39 -15.58
C ASP A 119 3.45 -25.51 -14.17
N GLU A 120 4.42 -24.67 -13.83
CA GLU A 120 5.04 -24.60 -12.51
C GLU A 120 4.51 -23.41 -11.69
N GLN A 121 4.35 -23.61 -10.38
CA GLN A 121 4.01 -22.53 -9.44
C GLN A 121 5.26 -21.81 -8.97
N ILE A 122 5.40 -20.55 -9.34
CA ILE A 122 6.53 -19.70 -9.00
C ILE A 122 6.11 -18.68 -7.93
N ASP A 123 6.88 -18.57 -6.85
CA ASP A 123 6.68 -17.54 -5.81
C ASP A 123 6.94 -16.14 -6.40
N ILE A 124 5.92 -15.27 -6.38
CA ILE A 124 6.06 -13.94 -6.98
C ILE A 124 6.82 -12.95 -6.09
N LEU A 125 7.00 -13.21 -4.79
CA LEU A 125 7.48 -12.20 -3.85
C LEU A 125 8.92 -11.78 -4.16
N GLU A 126 9.75 -12.71 -4.61
CA GLU A 126 11.12 -12.40 -5.04
C GLU A 126 11.11 -11.58 -6.34
N LYS A 127 10.34 -11.98 -7.36
CA LYS A 127 10.28 -11.26 -8.65
C LYS A 127 9.62 -9.87 -8.49
N LEU A 128 8.51 -9.80 -7.77
CA LEU A 128 7.70 -8.60 -7.58
C LEU A 128 8.34 -7.62 -6.59
N TYR A 129 8.73 -8.09 -5.41
CA TYR A 129 9.19 -7.25 -4.29
C TYR A 129 10.68 -7.37 -3.99
N GLY A 130 11.38 -8.36 -4.55
CA GLY A 130 12.79 -8.62 -4.23
C GLY A 130 12.99 -9.22 -2.84
N VAL A 131 11.97 -9.89 -2.30
CA VAL A 131 11.98 -10.46 -0.94
C VAL A 131 11.95 -11.98 -1.03
N GLU A 132 12.88 -12.64 -0.35
CA GLU A 132 12.99 -14.10 -0.36
C GLU A 132 11.98 -14.70 0.63
N SER A 133 11.27 -15.74 0.19
CA SER A 133 10.33 -16.51 0.99
C SER A 133 11.00 -17.75 1.55
N GLN A 134 10.82 -18.01 2.85
CA GLN A 134 11.38 -19.18 3.54
C GLN A 134 10.25 -19.95 4.23
N GLN A 135 10.05 -21.19 3.79
CA GLN A 135 9.09 -22.09 4.42
C GLN A 135 9.53 -22.48 5.84
N ILE A 136 8.61 -22.38 6.79
CA ILE A 136 8.83 -22.85 8.15
C ILE A 136 8.31 -24.29 8.23
N ILE A 137 9.22 -25.24 8.48
CA ILE A 137 8.86 -26.67 8.57
C ILE A 137 8.25 -27.02 9.94
N ASN A 138 8.42 -26.18 10.96
CA ASN A 138 7.92 -26.41 12.31
C ASN A 138 7.35 -25.10 12.92
N SER A 139 6.11 -24.75 12.61
CA SER A 139 5.42 -23.75 13.45
C SER A 139 4.98 -24.43 14.74
N THR A 140 5.31 -23.82 15.88
CA THR A 140 4.69 -24.23 17.13
C THR A 140 3.19 -23.89 17.02
N ASN A 141 2.29 -24.80 17.42
CA ASN A 141 0.84 -24.58 17.38
C ASN A 141 0.34 -23.52 18.39
N GLN A 142 1.19 -22.56 18.76
CA GLN A 142 0.89 -21.57 19.78
C GLN A 142 0.63 -20.22 19.12
N ASN A 143 -0.43 -19.57 19.58
CA ASN A 143 -0.70 -18.17 19.24
C ASN A 143 0.45 -17.29 19.72
N PHE A 144 0.74 -16.22 18.98
CA PHE A 144 1.79 -15.28 19.33
C PHE A 144 1.33 -13.84 19.08
N VAL A 145 1.85 -12.92 19.88
CA VAL A 145 1.64 -11.49 19.67
C VAL A 145 2.66 -11.01 18.66
N GLN A 146 2.19 -10.57 17.50
CA GLN A 146 3.01 -9.90 16.51
C GLN A 146 3.03 -8.41 16.82
N HIS A 147 4.21 -7.90 17.12
CA HIS A 147 4.46 -6.47 17.21
C HIS A 147 4.78 -5.94 15.83
N PHE A 148 4.09 -4.89 15.42
CA PHE A 148 4.37 -4.17 14.19
C PHE A 148 5.07 -2.87 14.48
N THR A 149 6.31 -2.75 13.99
CA THR A 149 7.18 -1.60 14.24
C THR A 149 7.76 -1.12 12.93
N PHE A 150 7.57 0.17 12.64
CA PHE A 150 8.03 0.76 11.38
C PHE A 150 9.39 1.41 11.58
N GLU A 151 10.42 0.78 11.00
CA GLU A 151 11.80 1.25 11.17
C GLU A 151 12.13 2.52 10.38
N THR A 152 11.37 2.82 9.32
CA THR A 152 11.73 3.90 8.40
C THR A 152 11.15 5.26 8.78
N ASN A 153 11.89 6.32 8.46
CA ASN A 153 11.40 7.70 8.49
C ASN A 153 10.52 8.04 7.27
N TYR A 154 10.27 7.07 6.36
CA TYR A 154 9.45 7.28 5.16
C TYR A 154 7.94 7.24 5.43
N LEU A 155 7.57 6.84 6.64
CA LEU A 155 6.20 6.68 7.06
C LEU A 155 5.77 7.87 7.91
N LYS A 156 4.58 8.40 7.60
CA LYS A 156 4.10 9.70 8.10
C LYS A 156 4.18 9.79 9.63
N HIS A 157 3.91 8.69 10.35
CA HIS A 157 4.04 8.64 11.81
C HIS A 157 4.50 7.26 12.30
N LYS A 158 5.56 7.18 13.12
CA LYS A 158 5.88 5.94 13.82
C LYS A 158 4.76 5.61 14.80
N LYS A 159 4.02 4.55 14.51
CA LYS A 159 2.96 4.00 15.35
C LYS A 159 3.16 2.50 15.42
N ASP A 160 3.21 1.99 16.64
CA ASP A 160 3.33 0.56 16.89
C ASP A 160 1.94 -0.07 17.02
N PHE A 161 1.83 -1.30 16.55
CA PHE A 161 0.59 -2.08 16.63
C PHE A 161 0.90 -3.46 17.17
N GLU A 162 -0.07 -4.05 17.86
CA GLU A 162 0.06 -5.40 18.40
C GLU A 162 -1.16 -6.20 18.00
N ILE A 163 -0.94 -7.37 17.40
CA ILE A 163 -2.00 -8.24 16.91
C ILE A 163 -1.70 -9.65 17.37
N LEU A 164 -2.70 -10.32 17.93
CA LEU A 164 -2.59 -11.73 18.29
C LEU A 164 -2.87 -12.60 17.05
N ILE A 165 -1.89 -13.41 16.66
CA ILE A 165 -1.92 -14.24 15.46
C ILE A 165 -1.83 -15.72 15.86
N ASN A 166 -2.59 -16.57 15.17
CA ASN A 166 -2.45 -18.01 15.25
C ASN A 166 -1.24 -18.48 14.40
N ALA A 167 -0.12 -18.85 15.05
CA ALA A 167 1.09 -19.29 14.36
C ALA A 167 0.92 -20.60 13.57
N SER A 168 -0.07 -21.44 13.92
CA SER A 168 -0.23 -22.76 13.30
C SER A 168 -0.48 -22.67 11.79
N ALA A 169 -0.86 -21.50 11.30
CA ALA A 169 -1.21 -21.26 9.91
C ALA A 169 -0.17 -20.39 9.16
N LEU A 170 0.90 -19.96 9.83
CA LEU A 170 1.99 -19.18 9.26
C LEU A 170 3.00 -20.13 8.59
N LYS A 171 2.91 -20.23 7.26
CA LYS A 171 3.70 -21.19 6.46
C LYS A 171 5.07 -20.66 6.05
N ASN A 172 5.17 -19.34 5.86
CA ASN A 172 6.36 -18.68 5.33
C ASN A 172 6.79 -17.51 6.21
N LEU A 173 8.10 -17.32 6.36
CA LEU A 173 8.69 -16.05 6.78
C LEU A 173 9.53 -15.48 5.66
N TYR A 174 9.84 -14.20 5.75
CA TYR A 174 10.46 -13.46 4.66
C TYR A 174 11.78 -12.85 5.07
N LYS A 175 12.78 -13.00 4.20
CA LYS A 175 14.08 -12.36 4.37
C LYS A 175 14.16 -11.08 3.54
N VAL A 176 14.30 -9.95 4.22
CA VAL A 176 14.29 -8.62 3.60
C VAL A 176 15.73 -8.13 3.43
N ASN A 177 16.35 -8.47 2.30
CA ASN A 177 17.76 -8.15 2.02
C ASN A 177 17.97 -7.01 1.02
N ASN A 178 16.90 -6.35 0.58
CA ASN A 178 16.98 -5.31 -0.43
C ASN A 178 16.73 -3.91 0.17
N GLN A 179 17.33 -2.88 -0.45
CA GLN A 179 17.25 -1.49 0.03
C GLN A 179 15.87 -0.81 -0.15
N TYR A 180 14.92 -1.52 -0.75
CA TYR A 180 13.60 -0.99 -1.13
C TYR A 180 12.47 -1.56 -0.27
N SER A 181 12.78 -2.53 0.58
CA SER A 181 11.84 -3.29 1.38
C SER A 181 12.29 -3.25 2.83
N PHE A 182 11.32 -3.27 3.73
CA PHE A 182 11.54 -3.09 5.16
C PHE A 182 10.63 -4.05 5.91
N SER A 183 11.19 -4.74 6.90
CA SER A 183 10.40 -5.53 7.84
C SER A 183 9.57 -4.60 8.74
N PHE A 184 8.37 -5.05 9.09
CA PHE A 184 7.57 -4.40 10.13
C PHE A 184 6.71 -5.38 10.93
N GLY A 185 6.93 -6.69 10.81
CA GLY A 185 6.24 -7.73 11.57
C GLY A 185 7.24 -8.81 11.98
N CYS A 186 8.27 -8.43 12.73
CA CYS A 186 9.37 -9.34 13.09
C CYS A 186 8.89 -10.38 14.12
N CYS A 187 9.14 -11.66 13.85
CA CYS A 187 8.65 -12.75 14.71
C CYS A 187 9.63 -13.15 15.83
N ASN A 188 10.86 -12.61 15.85
CA ASN A 188 11.83 -12.88 16.92
C ASN A 188 12.84 -11.73 17.13
N ASN A 189 13.43 -11.67 18.34
CA ASN A 189 14.48 -10.72 18.71
C ASN A 189 15.88 -11.11 18.15
N GLN A 190 15.95 -12.07 17.22
CA GLN A 190 17.21 -12.65 16.73
C GLN A 190 17.52 -12.38 15.24
N TYR A 191 16.73 -11.54 14.56
CA TYR A 191 17.02 -10.92 13.25
C TYR A 191 17.29 -11.88 12.06
N ASP A 192 16.37 -11.83 11.08
CA ASP A 192 16.61 -11.91 9.62
C ASP A 192 15.26 -12.09 8.91
N LEU A 193 14.28 -12.66 9.62
CA LEU A 193 13.00 -13.08 9.08
C LEU A 193 11.83 -12.30 9.68
N THR A 194 10.86 -11.98 8.83
CA THR A 194 9.64 -11.24 9.20
C THR A 194 8.40 -11.95 8.67
N SER A 195 7.27 -11.85 9.35
CA SER A 195 5.97 -12.26 8.78
C SER A 195 5.37 -11.18 7.89
N SER A 196 5.89 -9.96 7.95
CA SER A 196 5.31 -8.83 7.23
C SER A 196 6.36 -7.81 6.82
N PHE A 197 6.25 -7.33 5.59
CA PHE A 197 7.18 -6.36 5.02
C PHE A 197 6.44 -5.34 4.15
N TYR A 198 7.05 -4.17 4.00
CA TYR A 198 6.54 -3.08 3.19
C TYR A 198 7.66 -2.47 2.38
N GLY A 199 7.36 -1.81 1.27
CA GLY A 199 8.41 -1.25 0.44
C GLY A 199 7.93 -0.49 -0.79
N PHE A 200 8.89 -0.25 -1.66
CA PHE A 200 8.73 0.50 -2.90
C PHE A 200 9.16 -0.36 -4.09
N LYS A 201 8.37 -0.33 -5.16
CA LYS A 201 8.76 -0.90 -6.45
C LYS A 201 8.48 0.13 -7.53
N SER A 202 9.54 0.63 -8.16
CA SER A 202 9.46 1.73 -9.12
C SER A 202 8.78 2.96 -8.51
N SER A 203 7.54 3.28 -8.90
CA SER A 203 6.75 4.38 -8.32
C SER A 203 5.64 3.91 -7.35
N GLY A 204 5.39 2.59 -7.28
CA GLY A 204 4.37 1.98 -6.45
C GLY A 204 4.87 1.65 -5.05
N ARG A 205 3.91 1.40 -4.16
CA ARG A 205 4.14 1.00 -2.77
C ARG A 205 3.46 -0.33 -2.54
N PHE A 206 4.07 -1.17 -1.73
CA PHE A 206 3.48 -2.45 -1.37
C PHE A 206 3.56 -2.75 0.11
N VAL A 207 2.61 -3.55 0.57
CA VAL A 207 2.59 -4.20 1.87
C VAL A 207 2.28 -5.66 1.66
N HIS A 208 2.96 -6.51 2.42
CA HIS A 208 2.71 -7.93 2.43
C HIS A 208 2.62 -8.45 3.85
N PHE A 209 1.62 -9.29 4.10
CA PHE A 209 1.44 -10.09 5.30
C PHE A 209 1.49 -11.57 4.92
N GLY A 210 2.37 -12.35 5.53
CA GLY A 210 2.46 -13.81 5.32
C GLY A 210 1.35 -14.62 5.99
N PHE A 211 0.36 -13.93 6.56
CA PHE A 211 -0.79 -14.51 7.21
C PHE A 211 -2.07 -13.95 6.59
N SER A 212 -3.15 -14.74 6.62
CA SER A 212 -4.48 -14.27 6.21
C SER A 212 -5.24 -13.64 7.38
N PHE A 213 -6.30 -12.89 7.09
CA PHE A 213 -7.12 -12.24 8.12
C PHE A 213 -7.69 -13.24 9.14
N ASN A 214 -8.05 -14.45 8.71
CA ASN A 214 -8.62 -15.49 9.57
C ASN A 214 -7.65 -16.02 10.62
N GLN A 215 -6.36 -15.75 10.43
CA GLN A 215 -5.31 -16.13 11.35
C GLN A 215 -5.15 -15.09 12.47
N ILE A 216 -5.80 -13.92 12.36
CA ILE A 216 -5.91 -12.93 13.44
C ILE A 216 -6.97 -13.41 14.43
N ILE A 217 -6.61 -13.48 15.71
CA ILE A 217 -7.55 -13.87 16.76
C ILE A 217 -8.62 -12.80 16.89
N SER A 218 -9.89 -13.21 16.80
CA SER A 218 -11.05 -12.32 16.77
C SER A 218 -11.42 -11.72 18.13
N ASP A 219 -10.43 -11.45 18.99
CA ASP A 219 -10.65 -10.63 20.16
C ASP A 219 -10.79 -9.15 19.76
N LYS A 220 -11.56 -8.39 20.54
CA LYS A 220 -11.91 -7.00 20.21
C LYS A 220 -10.66 -6.13 20.02
N ASN A 221 -9.62 -6.31 20.83
CA ASN A 221 -8.43 -5.47 20.79
C ASN A 221 -7.60 -5.77 19.54
N SER A 222 -7.42 -7.05 19.20
CA SER A 222 -6.70 -7.47 17.99
C SER A 222 -7.38 -6.97 16.72
N ILE A 223 -8.72 -7.04 16.65
CA ILE A 223 -9.49 -6.53 15.50
C ILE A 223 -9.41 -4.99 15.39
N GLU A 224 -9.52 -4.26 16.50
CA GLU A 224 -9.37 -2.80 16.51
C GLU A 224 -7.95 -2.36 16.14
N ASN A 225 -6.93 -3.05 16.65
CA ASN A 225 -5.53 -2.82 16.29
C ASN A 225 -5.26 -3.12 14.82
N PHE A 226 -5.80 -4.23 14.29
CA PHE A 226 -5.70 -4.55 12.87
C PHE A 226 -6.40 -3.50 11.99
N GLN A 227 -7.59 -3.04 12.37
CA GLN A 227 -8.27 -1.94 11.68
C GLN A 227 -7.41 -0.68 11.63
N ASN A 228 -6.85 -0.28 12.77
CA ASN A 228 -5.98 0.88 12.83
C ASN A 228 -4.70 0.69 12.00
N LEU A 229 -4.14 -0.52 11.98
CA LEU A 229 -2.98 -0.87 11.16
C LEU A 229 -3.33 -0.80 9.67
N LEU A 230 -4.43 -1.40 9.24
CA LEU A 230 -4.87 -1.41 7.84
C LEU A 230 -5.15 0.01 7.34
N LEU A 231 -5.86 0.83 8.12
CA LEU A 231 -6.13 2.23 7.76
C LEU A 231 -4.84 3.05 7.67
N TYR A 232 -3.91 2.81 8.59
CA TYR A 232 -2.59 3.43 8.57
C TYR A 232 -1.83 3.06 7.29
N LEU A 233 -1.78 1.78 6.94
CA LEU A 233 -1.11 1.29 5.73
C LEU A 233 -1.79 1.79 4.46
N LEU A 234 -3.13 1.82 4.39
CA LEU A 234 -3.86 2.37 3.25
C LEU A 234 -3.52 3.84 3.01
N SER A 235 -3.39 4.63 4.09
CA SER A 235 -2.99 6.04 3.99
C SER A 235 -1.56 6.23 3.45
N TRP A 236 -0.69 5.23 3.65
CA TRP A 236 0.68 5.24 3.14
C TRP A 236 0.76 4.73 1.70
N VAL A 237 0.14 3.57 1.44
CA VAL A 237 0.16 2.86 0.17
C VAL A 237 -0.54 3.66 -0.93
N GLY A 238 -1.63 4.37 -0.60
CA GLY A 238 -2.46 5.10 -1.55
C GLY A 238 -1.72 6.18 -2.36
N LYS A 239 -2.17 6.36 -3.61
CA LYS A 239 -1.69 7.31 -4.61
C LYS A 239 -1.69 8.78 -4.17
N ASP A 240 -2.45 9.11 -3.13
CA ASP A 240 -2.68 10.47 -2.63
C ASP A 240 -1.82 10.82 -1.41
N SER A 241 -0.91 9.97 -0.96
CA SER A 241 -0.09 10.22 0.25
C SER A 241 0.80 11.48 0.18
N GLY A 242 0.93 12.11 -1.00
CA GLY A 242 1.59 13.41 -1.20
C GLY A 242 3.11 13.36 -1.31
N ILE A 243 3.72 12.19 -1.07
CA ILE A 243 5.17 11.99 -1.09
C ILE A 243 5.48 10.68 -1.79
N TRP A 244 6.16 10.76 -2.93
CA TRP A 244 6.54 9.59 -3.72
C TRP A 244 8.05 9.40 -3.71
N LEU A 245 8.49 8.15 -3.51
CA LEU A 245 9.85 7.75 -3.83
C LEU A 245 9.83 7.16 -5.22
N THR A 246 10.52 7.79 -6.18
CA THR A 246 10.71 7.23 -7.52
C THR A 246 12.19 7.01 -7.81
N LYS A 247 12.51 6.09 -8.71
CA LYS A 247 13.88 5.75 -9.10
C LYS A 247 14.19 6.32 -10.48
N SER A 248 15.37 6.93 -10.65
CA SER A 248 15.90 7.16 -12.00
C SER A 248 16.43 5.84 -12.59
N GLU A 249 15.81 5.36 -13.67
CA GLU A 249 16.25 4.14 -14.37
C GLU A 249 17.68 4.27 -14.92
N GLN A 250 18.05 5.46 -15.40
CA GLN A 250 19.36 5.72 -16.00
C GLN A 250 20.53 5.61 -15.02
N HIS A 251 20.30 5.89 -13.73
CA HIS A 251 21.40 5.98 -12.75
C HIS A 251 21.38 4.92 -11.66
N LYS A 252 20.44 3.96 -11.69
CA LYS A 252 20.33 2.78 -10.81
C LYS A 252 20.38 3.02 -9.28
N LYS A 253 20.65 4.24 -8.78
CA LYS A 253 21.00 4.53 -7.38
C LYS A 253 20.37 5.80 -6.77
N TYR A 254 19.69 6.64 -7.54
CA TYR A 254 19.11 7.87 -7.01
C TYR A 254 17.59 7.74 -6.92
N PHE A 255 17.09 7.74 -5.69
CA PHE A 255 15.68 8.02 -5.43
C PHE A 255 15.48 9.52 -5.50
N PHE A 256 14.44 9.96 -6.21
CA PHE A 256 13.98 11.34 -6.16
C PHE A 256 12.62 11.37 -5.48
N TRP A 257 12.37 12.44 -4.74
CA TRP A 257 11.13 12.64 -4.02
C TRP A 257 10.20 13.50 -4.81
N LEU A 258 9.07 12.97 -5.25
CA LEU A 258 8.04 13.83 -5.80
C LEU A 258 7.12 14.27 -4.66
N LEU A 259 7.21 15.55 -4.30
CA LEU A 259 6.25 16.23 -3.44
C LEU A 259 5.16 16.82 -4.33
N ASP A 260 3.99 16.18 -4.32
CA ASP A 260 2.85 16.61 -5.12
C ASP A 260 1.87 17.42 -4.25
N PHE A 261 1.89 18.74 -4.44
CA PHE A 261 1.02 19.69 -3.74
C PHE A 261 -0.31 19.96 -4.48
N THR A 262 -0.56 19.30 -5.62
CA THR A 262 -1.85 19.36 -6.34
C THR A 262 -2.93 18.62 -5.57
N LYS A 263 -2.58 17.47 -5.02
CA LYS A 263 -3.48 16.63 -4.24
C LYS A 263 -3.64 17.22 -2.85
N ALA A 264 -4.88 17.25 -2.36
CA ALA A 264 -5.35 18.10 -1.26
C ALA A 264 -4.77 17.79 0.14
N LEU A 265 -3.71 17.00 0.26
CA LEU A 265 -3.06 16.74 1.54
C LEU A 265 -2.03 17.83 1.83
N THR A 266 -2.33 18.62 2.85
CA THR A 266 -1.34 19.43 3.58
C THR A 266 -0.25 18.49 4.09
N VAL A 267 0.86 18.41 3.36
CA VAL A 267 2.06 17.74 3.87
C VAL A 267 2.45 18.52 5.13
N ASN A 268 2.38 17.86 6.30
CA ASN A 268 2.69 18.52 7.55
C ASN A 268 4.18 18.90 7.52
N LYS A 269 4.50 20.12 7.97
CA LYS A 269 5.88 20.61 8.10
C LYS A 269 6.78 19.60 8.82
N LYS A 270 6.28 18.94 9.87
CA LYS A 270 7.04 17.92 10.60
C LYS A 270 7.45 16.75 9.69
N ASP A 271 6.54 16.31 8.84
CA ASP A 271 6.77 15.21 7.90
C ASP A 271 7.83 15.66 6.88
N LEU A 272 7.65 16.83 6.25
CA LEU A 272 8.62 17.42 5.31
C LEU A 272 10.04 17.52 5.90
N MET A 273 10.17 17.91 7.17
CA MET A 273 11.47 18.00 7.83
C MET A 273 12.11 16.63 8.09
N GLN A 274 11.33 15.62 8.48
CA GLN A 274 11.84 14.25 8.59
C GLN A 274 12.38 13.75 7.25
N PHE A 275 11.70 14.13 6.18
CA PHE A 275 12.16 13.90 4.84
C PHE A 275 13.45 14.70 4.58
N PHE A 276 13.52 16.03 4.65
CA PHE A 276 14.76 16.76 4.28
C PHE A 276 16.06 16.24 4.93
N ASN A 277 15.96 15.72 6.16
CA ASN A 277 17.08 15.08 6.87
C ASN A 277 17.66 13.81 6.19
N LEU A 278 16.88 13.11 5.35
CA LEU A 278 17.33 11.94 4.60
C LEU A 278 18.11 12.31 3.32
N ASN A 279 18.15 13.59 2.97
CA ASN A 279 19.00 14.16 1.92
C ASN A 279 18.83 13.55 0.52
N PHE A 280 17.60 13.12 0.18
CA PHE A 280 17.29 12.72 -1.19
C PHE A 280 17.07 13.93 -2.09
N PRO A 281 17.43 13.84 -3.38
CA PRO A 281 16.97 14.80 -4.37
C PRO A 281 15.44 14.93 -4.40
N VAL A 282 14.91 16.15 -4.50
CA VAL A 282 13.47 16.42 -4.46
C VAL A 282 12.99 17.02 -5.77
N VAL A 283 11.80 16.66 -6.19
CA VAL A 283 11.01 17.26 -7.28
C VAL A 283 9.73 17.75 -6.65
N VAL A 284 9.43 19.03 -6.82
CA VAL A 284 8.26 19.64 -6.22
C VAL A 284 7.31 20.05 -7.33
N ALA A 285 6.13 19.44 -7.33
CA ALA A 285 5.10 19.68 -8.32
C ALA A 285 3.85 20.28 -7.66
N SER A 286 3.31 21.31 -8.30
CA SER A 286 1.98 21.84 -7.98
C SER A 286 1.39 22.47 -9.24
N ASP A 287 0.08 22.39 -9.33
CA ASP A 287 -0.79 23.09 -10.28
C ASP A 287 -1.06 24.51 -9.79
N ASN A 288 -0.78 24.81 -8.51
CA ASN A 288 -0.87 26.12 -7.91
C ASN A 288 0.54 26.75 -7.78
N PRO A 289 0.88 27.75 -8.62
CA PRO A 289 2.18 28.42 -8.57
C PRO A 289 2.47 29.10 -7.23
N GLU A 290 1.45 29.59 -6.52
CA GLU A 290 1.61 30.26 -5.23
C GLU A 290 2.01 29.28 -4.13
N LYS A 291 1.47 28.04 -4.15
CA LYS A 291 1.91 26.98 -3.24
C LYS A 291 3.39 26.64 -3.45
N LEU A 292 3.85 26.57 -4.71
CA LEU A 292 5.27 26.35 -5.00
C LEU A 292 6.13 27.49 -4.47
N ILE A 293 5.74 28.74 -4.73
CA ILE A 293 6.47 29.91 -4.25
C ILE A 293 6.54 29.91 -2.72
N SER A 294 5.42 29.67 -2.03
CA SER A 294 5.39 29.58 -0.57
C SER A 294 6.29 28.48 -0.04
N PHE A 295 6.25 27.29 -0.66
CA PHE A 295 7.10 26.15 -0.26
C PHE A 295 8.58 26.47 -0.43
N PHE A 296 8.99 27.02 -1.58
CA PHE A 296 10.40 27.36 -1.81
C PHE A 296 10.88 28.53 -0.95
N ASN A 297 10.02 29.48 -0.62
CA ASN A 297 10.35 30.55 0.32
C ASN A 297 10.58 30.01 1.73
N GLU A 298 9.80 29.02 2.16
CA GLU A 298 9.91 28.45 3.50
C GLU A 298 11.03 27.41 3.63
N TYR A 299 11.23 26.56 2.61
CA TYR A 299 12.08 25.37 2.69
C TYR A 299 13.21 25.32 1.65
N GLY A 300 13.30 26.29 0.72
CA GLY A 300 14.24 26.24 -0.39
C GLY A 300 15.70 26.07 0.02
N ASN A 301 16.10 26.69 1.13
CA ASN A 301 17.47 26.60 1.67
C ASN A 301 17.79 25.24 2.33
N GLN A 302 16.78 24.39 2.54
CA GLN A 302 16.91 23.07 3.17
C GLN A 302 16.89 21.93 2.14
N LEU A 303 16.66 22.26 0.86
CA LEU A 303 16.62 21.31 -0.24
C LEU A 303 18.00 21.23 -0.90
N SER A 304 18.61 20.05 -0.90
CA SER A 304 19.88 19.81 -1.58
C SER A 304 19.74 19.88 -3.10
N PHE A 305 18.60 19.43 -3.64
CA PHE A 305 18.22 19.54 -5.05
C PHE A 305 16.70 19.64 -5.17
N ALA A 306 16.21 20.61 -5.95
CA ALA A 306 14.78 20.78 -6.17
C ALA A 306 14.46 21.19 -7.61
N LEU A 307 13.62 20.41 -8.29
CA LEU A 307 13.05 20.80 -9.59
C LEU A 307 11.65 21.37 -9.37
N LYS A 308 11.44 22.63 -9.77
CA LYS A 308 10.12 23.28 -9.79
C LYS A 308 9.41 22.92 -11.10
N VAL A 309 8.31 22.20 -11.01
CA VAL A 309 7.46 21.91 -12.18
C VAL A 309 6.11 22.60 -12.03
N SER A 310 5.88 23.66 -12.80
CA SER A 310 4.56 24.28 -12.96
C SER A 310 3.80 23.49 -14.02
N CYS A 311 2.99 22.53 -13.60
CA CYS A 311 2.34 21.61 -14.53
C CYS A 311 0.93 22.07 -14.91
N SER A 312 0.70 22.30 -16.21
CA SER A 312 -0.59 22.04 -16.86
C SER A 312 -0.74 20.56 -17.27
N THR A 313 0.32 19.75 -17.08
CA THR A 313 0.41 18.34 -17.43
C THR A 313 0.16 17.43 -16.22
N ASN A 314 -0.51 16.30 -16.44
CA ASN A 314 -0.79 15.30 -15.41
C ASN A 314 0.53 14.82 -14.76
N ILE A 315 0.65 14.98 -13.44
CA ILE A 315 1.83 14.58 -12.65
C ILE A 315 2.16 13.09 -12.81
N ASP A 316 1.17 12.25 -13.12
CA ASP A 316 1.38 10.84 -13.47
C ASP A 316 2.37 10.67 -14.64
N THR A 317 2.48 11.64 -15.55
CA THR A 317 3.43 11.61 -16.67
C THR A 317 4.86 11.98 -16.28
N LEU A 318 5.06 12.72 -15.18
CA LEU A 318 6.38 12.97 -14.61
C LEU A 318 6.91 11.74 -13.89
N ILE A 319 6.03 10.96 -13.26
CA ILE A 319 6.40 9.72 -12.55
C ILE A 319 6.87 8.62 -13.52
N LYS A 320 6.32 8.60 -14.74
CA LYS A 320 6.62 7.62 -15.79
C LYS A 320 7.90 7.88 -16.61
N LYS A 321 8.56 9.03 -16.45
CA LYS A 321 9.73 9.43 -17.24
C LYS A 321 10.99 9.45 -16.39
#